data_AF-A0A448MKI0-F1
#
_entry.id   AF-A0A448MKI0-F1
#
_cell.length_a   1.000
_cell.length_b   1.000
_cell.length_c   1.000
_cell.angle_alpha   90.00
_cell.angle_beta   90.00
_cell.angle_gamma   90.00
#
_symmetry.space_group_name_H-M   'P 1'
#
loop_
_entity.id
_entity.type
_entity.pdbx_description
1 polymer ?
#
loop_
_entity_poly.entity_id
_entity_poly.type
_entity_poly.pdbx_seq_one_letter_code
_entity_poly.pdbx_strand_id
1 'polypeptide(L)'
;MIALALSVLISVYTLLPKIDKNTTALYLEEGVKTAGIILLVTGAGGALGAVLRDSGAGKQLAEQIAGLPISPILIPFIVSTLVRFIQGSGTVAMITAASISAPILAQIPGVNMLLAAQAATMGSLFFGYFNDSLFWVVNRMMGINDVKKQMIVWSVPTTIAWAIGGSLVIIANLIWGNDGSITDLIFPLGILALIMGYVQIQSKSYSR
;
A
#
# COMPACT_ATOMS: atom_id res chain seq x y z
N MET A 1 1.49 -19.66 -1.97
CA MET A 1 1.46 -20.53 -0.78
C MET A 1 2.52 -21.62 -0.81
N ILE A 2 2.65 -22.37 -1.92
CA ILE A 2 3.67 -23.42 -2.08
C ILE A 2 5.10 -22.89 -1.78
N ALA A 3 5.47 -21.72 -2.32
CA ALA A 3 6.77 -21.11 -2.07
C ALA A 3 7.04 -20.77 -0.59
N LEU A 4 6.03 -20.28 0.15
CA LEU A 4 6.19 -19.94 1.57
C LEU A 4 6.28 -21.21 2.43
N ALA A 5 5.49 -22.23 2.12
CA ALA A 5 5.57 -23.52 2.80
C ALA A 5 6.95 -24.17 2.61
N LEU A 6 7.46 -24.16 1.37
CA LEU A 6 8.81 -24.64 1.07
C LEU A 6 9.89 -23.81 1.78
N SER A 7 9.76 -22.49 1.81
CA SER A 7 10.67 -21.61 2.54
C SER A 7 10.76 -21.99 4.02
N VAL A 8 9.62 -22.17 4.70
CA VAL A 8 9.60 -22.58 6.12
C VAL A 8 10.26 -23.95 6.30
N LEU A 9 9.95 -24.93 5.45
CA LEU A 9 10.54 -26.27 5.53
C LEU A 9 12.07 -26.24 5.33
N ILE A 10 12.55 -25.51 4.32
CA ILE A 10 13.98 -25.35 4.04
C ILE A 10 14.67 -24.62 5.20
N SER A 11 14.03 -23.58 5.76
CA SER A 11 14.57 -22.81 6.88
C SER A 11 14.74 -23.68 8.13
N VAL A 12 13.73 -24.49 8.47
CA VAL A 12 13.80 -25.45 9.59
C VAL A 12 14.91 -26.48 9.35
N TYR A 13 14.98 -27.07 8.15
CA TYR A 13 15.97 -28.10 7.84
C TYR A 13 17.41 -27.58 7.81
N THR A 14 17.61 -26.34 7.34
CA THR A 14 18.95 -25.77 7.14
C THR A 14 19.48 -25.05 8.38
N LEU A 15 18.62 -24.30 9.10
CA LEU A 15 19.05 -23.43 10.20
C LEU A 15 18.87 -24.06 11.59
N LEU A 16 17.97 -25.03 11.75
CA LEU A 16 17.68 -25.66 13.04
C LEU A 16 18.07 -27.16 13.14
N PRO A 17 19.05 -27.72 12.40
CA PRO A 17 19.30 -29.16 12.41
C PRO A 17 19.82 -29.71 13.74
N LYS A 18 20.34 -28.82 14.61
CA LYS A 18 20.90 -29.17 15.92
C LYS A 18 20.08 -28.62 17.10
N ILE A 19 18.99 -27.92 16.83
CA ILE A 19 18.13 -27.36 17.87
C ILE A 19 17.06 -28.39 18.23
N ASP A 20 16.73 -28.48 19.51
CA ASP A 20 15.72 -29.41 19.98
C ASP A 20 14.32 -29.04 19.44
N LYS A 21 13.42 -30.02 19.43
CA LYS A 21 12.07 -29.87 18.86
C LYS A 21 11.24 -28.81 19.60
N ASN A 22 11.41 -28.66 20.91
CA ASN A 22 10.62 -27.71 21.70
C ASN A 22 11.05 -26.28 21.39
N THR A 23 12.36 -26.03 21.33
CA THR A 23 12.89 -24.72 20.96
C THR A 23 12.55 -24.36 19.50
N THR A 24 12.56 -25.33 18.58
CA THR A 24 12.10 -25.11 17.21
C THR A 24 10.61 -24.75 17.15
N ALA A 25 9.76 -25.41 17.95
CA ALA A 25 8.34 -25.09 18.04
C ALA A 25 8.10 -23.67 18.57
N LEU A 26 8.89 -23.20 19.53
CA LEU A 26 8.82 -21.83 20.04
C LEU A 26 9.13 -20.78 18.96
N TYR A 27 10.18 -20.99 18.15
CA TYR A 27 10.48 -20.09 17.03
C TYR A 27 9.39 -20.06 15.97
N LEU A 28 8.78 -21.21 15.67
CA LEU A 28 7.64 -21.28 14.77
C LEU A 28 6.42 -20.55 15.35
N GLU A 29 6.15 -20.68 16.64
CA GLU A 29 5.06 -19.98 17.33
C GLU A 29 5.26 -18.46 17.29
N GLU A 30 6.48 -17.98 17.50
CA GLU A 30 6.83 -16.57 17.38
C GLU A 30 6.58 -16.05 15.95
N GLY A 31 7.01 -16.80 14.94
CA GLY A 31 6.73 -16.47 13.54
C GLY A 31 5.23 -16.40 13.22
N VAL A 32 4.43 -17.32 13.76
CA VAL A 32 2.97 -17.31 13.61
C VAL A 32 2.36 -16.09 14.30
N LYS A 33 2.83 -15.69 15.49
CA LYS A 33 2.36 -14.46 16.17
C LYS A 33 2.60 -13.22 15.31
N THR A 34 3.78 -13.09 14.69
CA THR A 34 4.08 -11.98 13.78
C THR A 34 3.21 -12.01 12.51
N ALA A 35 2.95 -13.20 11.95
CA ALA A 35 2.11 -13.36 10.75
C ALA A 35 0.60 -13.22 11.03
N GLY A 36 0.17 -13.41 12.28
CA GLY A 36 -1.25 -13.46 12.67
C GLY A 36 -2.02 -12.20 12.32
N ILE A 37 -1.42 -11.02 12.49
CA ILE A 37 -2.09 -9.75 12.14
C ILE A 37 -2.31 -9.62 10.63
N ILE A 38 -1.38 -10.10 9.81
CA ILE A 38 -1.51 -10.09 8.34
C ILE A 38 -2.64 -11.04 7.93
N LEU A 39 -2.70 -12.24 8.53
CA LEU A 39 -3.77 -13.22 8.28
C LEU A 39 -5.15 -12.65 8.65
N LEU A 40 -5.28 -12.00 9.81
CA LEU A 40 -6.53 -11.40 10.27
C LEU A 40 -7.00 -10.28 9.33
N VAL A 41 -6.11 -9.35 8.97
CA VAL A 41 -6.45 -8.25 8.05
C VAL A 41 -6.82 -8.77 6.67
N THR A 42 -6.10 -9.78 6.16
CA THR A 42 -6.40 -10.39 4.85
C THR A 42 -7.74 -11.12 4.88
N GLY A 43 -8.03 -11.89 5.95
CA GLY A 43 -9.30 -12.58 6.12
C GLY A 43 -10.48 -11.63 6.25
N ALA A 44 -10.32 -10.55 7.05
CA ALA A 44 -11.32 -9.50 7.18
C ALA A 44 -11.57 -8.78 5.85
N GLY A 45 -10.51 -8.49 5.08
CA GLY A 45 -10.62 -7.93 3.73
C GLY A 45 -11.41 -8.84 2.79
N GLY A 46 -11.11 -10.15 2.78
CA GLY A 46 -11.84 -11.13 1.98
C GLY A 46 -13.33 -11.23 2.35
N ALA A 47 -13.64 -11.22 3.65
CA ALA A 47 -15.02 -11.21 4.14
C ALA A 47 -15.77 -9.94 3.73
N LEU A 48 -15.15 -8.75 3.88
CA LEU A 48 -15.71 -7.48 3.42
C LEU A 48 -15.95 -7.50 1.90
N GLY A 49 -15.01 -8.01 1.12
CA GLY A 49 -15.15 -8.15 -0.33
C GLY A 49 -16.32 -9.06 -0.72
N ALA A 50 -16.55 -10.16 0.01
CA ALA A 50 -17.70 -11.02 -0.18
C ALA A 50 -19.01 -10.29 0.13
N VAL A 51 -19.08 -9.56 1.26
CA VAL A 51 -20.26 -8.77 1.62
C VAL A 51 -20.54 -7.68 0.58
N LEU A 52 -19.53 -6.96 0.08
CA LEU A 52 -19.70 -5.92 -0.95
C LEU A 52 -20.23 -6.48 -2.27
N ARG A 53 -19.80 -7.69 -2.65
CA ARG A 53 -20.30 -8.39 -3.83
C ARG A 53 -21.74 -8.86 -3.62
N ASP A 54 -22.01 -9.51 -2.51
CA ASP A 54 -23.29 -10.20 -2.27
C ASP A 54 -24.42 -9.19 -1.91
N SER A 55 -24.08 -8.03 -1.34
CA SER A 55 -25.02 -6.93 -1.05
C SER A 55 -25.39 -6.09 -2.28
N GLY A 56 -24.68 -6.22 -3.40
CA GLY A 56 -24.85 -5.37 -4.57
C GLY A 56 -24.28 -3.95 -4.43
N ALA A 57 -23.75 -3.57 -3.26
CA ALA A 57 -23.12 -2.27 -3.03
C ALA A 57 -21.93 -2.03 -3.98
N GLY A 58 -21.16 -3.07 -4.30
CA GLY A 58 -20.05 -2.99 -5.26
C GLY A 58 -20.52 -2.58 -6.67
N LYS A 59 -21.69 -3.03 -7.10
CA LYS A 59 -22.28 -2.68 -8.40
C LYS A 59 -22.72 -1.21 -8.44
N GLN A 60 -23.38 -0.73 -7.38
CA GLN A 60 -23.78 0.68 -7.28
C GLN A 60 -22.57 1.62 -7.26
N LEU A 61 -21.51 1.27 -6.53
CA LEU A 61 -20.26 2.03 -6.55
C LEU A 61 -19.62 2.03 -7.95
N ALA A 62 -19.61 0.89 -8.64
CA ALA A 62 -19.07 0.80 -10.00
C ALA A 62 -19.86 1.67 -11.00
N GLU A 63 -21.19 1.72 -10.90
CA GLU A 63 -22.04 2.57 -11.74
C GLU A 63 -21.79 4.07 -11.51
N GLN A 64 -21.60 4.48 -10.25
CA GLN A 64 -21.23 5.87 -9.92
C GLN A 64 -19.84 6.24 -10.46
N ILE A 65 -18.89 5.31 -10.34
CA ILE A 65 -17.53 5.46 -10.85
C ILE A 65 -17.52 5.55 -12.37
N ALA A 66 -18.32 4.75 -13.07
CA ALA A 66 -18.42 4.79 -14.53
C ALA A 66 -18.89 6.15 -15.07
N GLY A 67 -19.52 6.97 -14.23
CA GLY A 67 -19.90 8.35 -14.55
C GLY A 67 -18.84 9.41 -14.23
N LEU A 68 -17.74 9.05 -13.55
CA LEU A 68 -16.65 9.98 -13.24
C LEU A 68 -15.61 10.01 -14.38
N PRO A 69 -15.01 11.17 -14.67
CA PRO A 69 -13.97 11.30 -15.70
C PRO A 69 -12.59 10.80 -15.22
N ILE A 70 -12.55 9.79 -14.34
CA ILE A 70 -11.31 9.24 -13.76
C ILE A 70 -11.16 7.77 -14.12
N SER A 71 -9.92 7.31 -14.35
CA SER A 71 -9.70 5.90 -14.66
C SER A 71 -9.99 4.99 -13.45
N PRO A 72 -10.68 3.84 -13.64
CA PRO A 72 -11.02 2.93 -12.53
C PRO A 72 -9.82 2.45 -11.72
N ILE A 73 -8.63 2.34 -12.32
CA ILE A 73 -7.39 1.95 -11.62
C ILE A 73 -6.97 2.96 -10.53
N LEU A 74 -7.45 4.21 -10.56
CA LEU A 74 -7.18 5.19 -9.50
C LEU A 74 -7.91 4.87 -8.20
N ILE A 75 -8.99 4.08 -8.23
CA ILE A 75 -9.77 3.76 -7.03
C ILE A 75 -8.91 3.05 -5.98
N PRO A 76 -8.28 1.89 -6.28
CA PRO A 76 -7.41 1.23 -5.31
C PRO A 76 -6.23 2.10 -4.88
N PHE A 77 -5.71 2.96 -5.77
CA PHE A 77 -4.62 3.89 -5.43
C PHE A 77 -5.06 4.92 -4.38
N ILE A 78 -6.21 5.57 -4.58
CA ILE A 78 -6.76 6.58 -3.68
C ILE A 78 -7.16 5.96 -2.35
N VAL A 79 -7.89 4.85 -2.38
CA VAL A 79 -8.31 4.13 -1.16
C VAL A 79 -7.08 3.70 -0.36
N SER A 80 -6.07 3.13 -1.00
CA SER A 80 -4.84 2.74 -0.31
C SER A 80 -4.10 3.94 0.26
N THR A 81 -4.07 5.07 -0.45
CA THR A 81 -3.43 6.31 0.02
C THR A 81 -4.10 6.85 1.28
N LEU A 82 -5.44 6.89 1.31
CA LEU A 82 -6.21 7.36 2.46
C LEU A 82 -6.07 6.42 3.67
N VAL A 83 -6.19 5.10 3.45
CA VAL A 83 -6.02 4.12 4.53
C VAL A 83 -4.60 4.18 5.07
N ARG A 84 -3.58 4.28 4.20
CA ARG A 84 -2.18 4.43 4.63
C ARG A 84 -2.00 5.66 5.49
N PHE A 85 -2.54 6.81 5.07
CA PHE A 85 -2.43 8.05 5.82
C PHE A 85 -3.01 7.88 7.23
N ILE A 86 -4.20 7.29 7.36
CA ILE A 86 -4.88 7.14 8.66
C ILE A 86 -4.21 6.05 9.52
N GLN A 87 -4.00 4.86 8.96
CA GLN A 87 -3.69 3.62 9.68
C GLN A 87 -2.19 3.34 9.78
N GLY A 88 -1.37 3.90 8.90
CA GLY A 88 0.09 3.89 9.02
C GLY A 88 0.79 2.62 8.58
N SER A 89 0.13 1.50 8.25
CA SER A 89 0.76 0.28 7.72
C SER A 89 0.54 0.14 6.21
N GLY A 90 1.63 0.03 5.45
CA GLY A 90 1.57 -0.12 3.99
C GLY A 90 0.86 -1.40 3.58
N THR A 91 1.17 -2.52 4.25
CA THR A 91 0.56 -3.83 3.95
C THR A 91 -0.94 -3.82 4.22
N VAL A 92 -1.38 -3.27 5.36
CA VAL A 92 -2.81 -3.20 5.70
C VAL A 92 -3.56 -2.29 4.73
N ALA A 93 -2.99 -1.12 4.40
CA ALA A 93 -3.59 -0.20 3.45
C ALA A 93 -3.76 -0.82 2.06
N MET A 94 -2.71 -1.47 1.56
CA MET A 94 -2.71 -2.15 0.27
C MET A 94 -3.77 -3.27 0.22
N ILE A 95 -3.78 -4.17 1.20
CA ILE A 95 -4.71 -5.31 1.24
C ILE A 95 -6.15 -4.83 1.37
N THR A 96 -6.40 -3.81 2.21
CA THR A 96 -7.72 -3.22 2.40
C THR A 96 -8.23 -2.61 1.10
N ALA A 97 -7.42 -1.80 0.42
CA ALA A 97 -7.78 -1.20 -0.85
C ALA A 97 -8.06 -2.24 -1.93
N ALA A 98 -7.18 -3.24 -2.07
CA ALA A 98 -7.38 -4.33 -3.02
C ALA A 98 -8.69 -5.10 -2.74
N SER A 99 -9.01 -5.37 -1.48
CA SER A 99 -10.21 -6.11 -1.09
C SER A 99 -11.50 -5.36 -1.38
N ILE A 100 -11.51 -4.04 -1.16
CA ILE A 100 -12.66 -3.17 -1.43
C ILE A 100 -12.83 -2.95 -2.94
N SER A 101 -11.74 -2.69 -3.65
CA SER A 101 -11.78 -2.32 -5.07
C SER A 101 -11.99 -3.51 -6.00
N ALA A 102 -11.48 -4.71 -5.66
CA ALA A 102 -11.61 -5.88 -6.53
C ALA A 102 -13.05 -6.20 -7.00
N PRO A 103 -14.07 -6.30 -6.12
CA PRO A 103 -15.44 -6.59 -6.56
C PRO A 103 -16.06 -5.45 -7.38
N ILE A 104 -15.63 -4.21 -7.18
CA ILE A 104 -16.09 -3.03 -7.93
C ILE A 104 -15.51 -3.07 -9.35
N LEU A 105 -14.19 -3.23 -9.45
CA LEU A 105 -13.47 -3.23 -10.73
C LEU A 105 -13.83 -4.43 -11.59
N ALA A 106 -14.17 -5.57 -10.98
CA ALA A 106 -14.61 -6.75 -11.72
C ALA A 106 -15.93 -6.54 -12.50
N GLN A 107 -16.72 -5.52 -12.16
CA GLN A 107 -17.93 -5.15 -12.89
C GLN A 107 -17.66 -4.22 -14.08
N ILE A 108 -16.45 -3.68 -14.21
CA ILE A 108 -16.08 -2.73 -15.26
C ILE A 108 -15.31 -3.49 -16.35
N PRO A 109 -15.86 -3.63 -17.57
CA PRO A 109 -15.18 -4.32 -18.66
C PRO A 109 -13.90 -3.57 -19.07
N GLY A 110 -12.82 -4.31 -19.37
CA GLY A 110 -11.59 -3.72 -19.92
C GLY A 110 -10.55 -3.30 -18.88
N VAL A 111 -10.89 -3.29 -17.59
CA VAL A 111 -9.95 -2.92 -16.53
C VAL A 111 -8.86 -3.98 -16.35
N ASN A 112 -7.61 -3.54 -16.42
CA ASN A 112 -6.46 -4.39 -16.14
C ASN A 112 -6.28 -4.58 -14.62
N MET A 113 -6.71 -5.73 -14.11
CA MET A 113 -6.67 -6.03 -12.67
C MET A 113 -5.24 -6.12 -12.10
N LEU A 114 -4.23 -6.40 -12.94
CA LEU A 114 -2.82 -6.39 -12.52
C LEU A 114 -2.36 -4.95 -12.23
N LEU A 115 -2.71 -4.01 -13.11
CA LEU A 115 -2.40 -2.59 -12.90
C LEU A 115 -3.19 -2.02 -11.72
N ALA A 116 -4.44 -2.43 -11.52
CA ALA A 116 -5.22 -2.06 -10.35
C ALA A 116 -4.57 -2.54 -9.03
N ALA A 117 -4.05 -3.77 -9.02
CA ALA A 117 -3.31 -4.30 -7.87
C ALA A 117 -2.01 -3.50 -7.61
N GLN A 118 -1.26 -3.16 -8.67
CA GLN A 118 -0.08 -2.30 -8.54
C GLN A 118 -0.45 -0.90 -8.05
N ALA A 119 -1.60 -0.35 -8.47
CA ALA A 119 -2.09 0.93 -8.01
C ALA A 119 -2.38 0.90 -6.50
N ALA A 120 -3.00 -0.18 -5.98
CA ALA A 120 -3.14 -0.39 -4.54
C ALA A 120 -1.77 -0.41 -3.84
N THR A 121 -0.79 -1.11 -4.40
CA THR A 121 0.57 -1.17 -3.84
C THR A 121 1.23 0.21 -3.78
N MET A 122 1.22 0.96 -4.89
CA MET A 122 1.86 2.27 -4.94
C MET A 122 1.17 3.29 -4.04
N GLY A 123 -0.16 3.22 -3.92
CA GLY A 123 -0.93 4.07 -3.00
C GLY A 123 -0.52 3.90 -1.52
N SER A 124 -0.07 2.71 -1.14
CA SER A 124 0.35 2.41 0.24
C SER A 124 1.67 3.07 0.68
N LEU A 125 2.37 3.73 -0.23
CA LEU A 125 3.64 4.41 0.05
C LEU A 125 3.45 5.86 0.52
N PHE A 126 2.24 6.40 0.49
CA PHE A 126 2.01 7.81 0.80
C PHE A 126 2.40 8.14 2.24
N PHE A 127 3.21 9.19 2.38
CA PHE A 127 3.46 9.96 3.61
C PHE A 127 3.50 9.11 4.90
N GLY A 128 4.54 8.27 5.06
CA GLY A 128 4.73 7.52 6.30
C GLY A 128 5.18 8.45 7.44
N TYR A 129 4.48 8.50 8.56
CA TYR A 129 4.83 9.34 9.72
C TYR A 129 4.85 8.54 11.02
N PHE A 130 4.66 9.16 12.19
CA PHE A 130 4.73 8.49 13.50
C PHE A 130 3.82 7.26 13.67
N ASN A 131 2.78 7.10 12.83
CA ASN A 131 1.92 5.92 12.79
C ASN A 131 2.51 4.74 11.99
N ASP A 132 3.63 4.94 11.29
CA ASP A 132 4.35 3.92 10.53
C ASP A 132 5.49 3.32 11.37
N SER A 133 5.52 2.00 11.47
CA SER A 133 6.62 1.28 12.12
C SER A 133 7.99 1.55 11.48
N LEU A 134 8.07 1.69 10.15
CA LEU A 134 9.35 1.89 9.45
C LEU A 134 9.91 3.30 9.67
N PHE A 135 9.04 4.28 9.94
CA PHE A 135 9.47 5.62 10.38
C PHE A 135 10.37 5.52 11.60
N TRP A 136 9.98 4.73 12.61
CA TRP A 136 10.73 4.59 13.84
C TRP A 136 12.02 3.78 13.65
N VAL A 137 11.97 2.71 12.87
CA VAL A 137 13.15 1.86 12.61
C VAL A 137 14.25 2.65 11.91
N VAL A 138 13.92 3.33 10.81
CA VAL A 138 14.90 4.08 10.00
C VAL A 138 15.50 5.23 10.79
N ASN A 139 14.67 6.00 11.49
CA ASN A 139 15.17 7.14 12.26
C ASN A 139 16.06 6.74 13.43
N ARG A 140 15.77 5.62 14.11
CA ARG A 140 16.64 5.08 15.18
C ARG A 140 17.95 4.54 14.64
N MET A 141 17.92 3.83 13.51
CA MET A 141 19.15 3.35 12.85
C MET A 141 20.07 4.48 12.40
N MET A 142 19.50 5.63 12.03
CA MET A 142 20.26 6.83 11.64
C MET A 142 20.66 7.72 12.84
N GLY A 143 20.23 7.40 14.07
CA GLY A 143 20.52 8.20 15.27
C GLY A 143 19.87 9.59 15.28
N ILE A 144 18.77 9.79 14.54
CA ILE A 144 18.13 11.10 14.41
C ILE A 144 17.09 11.25 15.51
N ASN A 145 17.32 12.17 16.44
CA ASN A 145 16.42 12.46 17.56
C ASN A 145 15.51 13.69 17.31
N ASP A 146 15.83 14.50 16.29
CA ASP A 146 15.04 15.68 15.94
C ASP A 146 13.80 15.29 15.13
N VAL A 147 12.61 15.55 15.68
CA VAL A 147 11.31 15.15 15.09
C VAL A 147 11.11 15.72 13.69
N LYS A 148 11.57 16.94 13.40
CA LYS A 148 11.42 17.53 12.06
C LYS A 148 12.30 16.81 11.07
N LYS A 149 13.56 16.51 11.43
CA LYS A 149 14.45 15.70 10.60
C LYS A 149 13.90 14.30 10.40
N GLN A 150 13.29 13.70 11.42
CA GLN A 150 12.70 12.37 11.32
C GLN A 150 11.59 12.29 10.27
N MET A 151 10.71 13.30 10.21
CA MET A 151 9.69 13.41 9.16
C MET A 151 10.29 13.62 7.78
N ILE A 152 11.31 14.47 7.64
CA ILE A 152 11.95 14.70 6.35
C ILE A 152 12.59 13.41 5.82
N VAL A 153 13.27 12.66 6.67
CA VAL A 153 14.03 11.45 6.29
C VAL A 153 13.13 10.32 5.83
N TRP A 154 11.91 10.21 6.35
CA TRP A 154 11.00 9.10 6.01
C TRP A 154 9.78 9.52 5.20
N SER A 155 9.06 10.55 5.64
CA SER A 155 7.80 10.97 5.00
C SER A 155 8.01 11.55 3.60
N VAL A 156 9.11 12.27 3.37
CA VAL A 156 9.39 12.87 2.05
C VAL A 156 9.78 11.81 1.02
N PRO A 157 10.77 10.92 1.25
CA PRO A 157 11.12 9.87 0.28
C PRO A 157 9.95 8.92 -0.01
N THR A 158 9.18 8.54 1.00
CA THR A 158 8.01 7.66 0.81
C THR A 158 6.95 8.32 -0.07
N THR A 159 6.69 9.62 0.11
CA THR A 159 5.78 10.39 -0.74
C THR A 159 6.31 10.57 -2.17
N ILE A 160 7.62 10.75 -2.34
CA ILE A 160 8.24 10.78 -3.67
C ILE A 160 8.07 9.42 -4.36
N ALA A 161 8.34 8.32 -3.66
CA ALA A 161 8.15 6.97 -4.17
C ALA A 161 6.68 6.70 -4.54
N TRP A 162 5.73 7.18 -3.72
CA TRP A 162 4.29 7.13 -4.01
C TRP A 162 3.95 7.87 -5.31
N ALA A 163 4.48 9.08 -5.52
CA ALA A 163 4.17 9.86 -6.72
C ALA A 163 4.79 9.24 -7.98
N ILE A 164 6.04 8.81 -7.91
CA ILE A 164 6.73 8.15 -9.02
C ILE A 164 6.02 6.83 -9.35
N GLY A 165 5.76 5.99 -8.35
CA GLY A 165 5.07 4.72 -8.49
C GLY A 165 3.66 4.89 -9.06
N GLY A 166 2.87 5.82 -8.50
CA GLY A 166 1.54 6.15 -8.99
C GLY A 166 1.55 6.64 -10.44
N SER A 167 2.46 7.54 -10.78
CA SER A 167 2.61 8.04 -12.16
C SER A 167 3.00 6.94 -13.13
N LEU A 168 3.93 6.05 -12.75
CA LEU A 168 4.33 4.90 -13.56
C LEU A 168 3.18 3.92 -13.79
N VAL A 169 2.36 3.64 -12.77
CA VAL A 169 1.18 2.78 -12.91
C VAL A 169 0.15 3.40 -13.86
N ILE A 170 -0.08 4.70 -13.78
CA ILE A 170 -0.99 5.41 -14.69
C ILE A 170 -0.45 5.41 -16.13
N ILE A 171 0.85 5.66 -16.32
CA ILE A 171 1.50 5.58 -17.64
C ILE A 171 1.41 4.15 -18.18
N ALA A 172 1.66 3.14 -17.35
CA ALA A 172 1.52 1.75 -17.74
C ALA A 172 0.06 1.44 -18.15
N ASN A 173 -0.93 2.04 -17.50
CA ASN A 173 -2.34 1.91 -17.88
C ASN A 173 -2.70 2.66 -19.17
N LEU A 174 -2.00 3.74 -19.50
CA LEU A 174 -2.16 4.41 -20.79
C LEU A 174 -1.58 3.58 -21.95
N ILE A 175 -0.50 2.84 -21.70
CA ILE A 175 0.18 2.04 -22.74
C ILE A 175 -0.46 0.66 -22.90
N TRP A 176 -0.82 0.01 -21.79
CA TRP A 176 -1.27 -1.38 -21.75
C TRP A 176 -2.70 -1.57 -21.21
N GLY A 177 -3.39 -0.49 -20.82
CA GLY A 177 -4.78 -0.53 -20.37
C GLY A 177 -5.74 0.02 -21.42
N ASN A 178 -7.03 -0.32 -21.28
CA ASN A 178 -8.09 0.14 -22.19
C ASN A 178 -8.77 1.46 -21.74
N ASP A 179 -8.58 1.87 -20.49
CA ASP A 179 -9.36 2.95 -19.84
C ASP A 179 -8.49 4.07 -19.23
N GLY A 180 -7.27 4.28 -19.76
CA GLY A 180 -6.35 5.29 -19.23
C GLY A 180 -6.66 6.70 -19.71
N SER A 181 -6.64 7.69 -18.82
CA SER A 181 -6.68 9.10 -19.18
C SER A 181 -5.38 9.82 -18.80
N ILE A 182 -4.88 10.68 -19.68
CA ILE A 182 -3.70 11.53 -19.38
C ILE A 182 -3.99 12.49 -18.22
N THR A 183 -5.27 12.84 -18.00
CA THR A 183 -5.69 13.68 -16.87
C THR A 183 -5.48 13.02 -15.51
N ASP A 184 -5.37 11.68 -15.46
CA ASP A 184 -5.15 10.95 -14.21
C ASP A 184 -3.77 11.25 -13.60
N LEU A 185 -2.78 11.63 -14.43
CA LEU A 185 -1.43 12.04 -14.00
C LEU A 185 -1.44 13.32 -13.17
N ILE A 186 -2.46 14.17 -13.32
CA ILE A 186 -2.60 15.41 -12.54
C ILE A 186 -2.72 15.08 -11.04
N PHE A 187 -3.30 13.94 -10.69
CA PHE A 187 -3.55 13.57 -9.30
C PHE A 187 -2.24 13.31 -8.52
N PRO A 188 -1.39 12.31 -8.88
CA PRO A 188 -0.15 12.07 -8.15
C PRO A 188 0.88 13.20 -8.32
N LEU A 189 0.99 13.79 -9.51
CA LEU A 189 1.97 14.86 -9.77
C LEU A 189 1.56 16.19 -9.14
N GLY A 190 0.28 16.52 -9.12
CA GLY A 190 -0.24 17.72 -8.47
C GLY A 190 -0.09 17.66 -6.95
N ILE A 191 -0.38 16.50 -6.34
CA ILE A 191 -0.16 16.27 -4.91
C ILE A 191 1.34 16.33 -4.57
N LEU A 192 2.19 15.70 -5.39
CA LEU A 192 3.64 15.81 -5.22
C LEU A 192 4.13 17.26 -5.29
N ALA A 193 3.68 18.02 -6.29
CA ALA A 193 4.07 19.42 -6.47
C ALA A 193 3.64 20.29 -5.28
N LEU A 194 2.43 20.06 -4.73
CA LEU A 194 1.96 20.71 -3.51
C LEU A 194 2.86 20.39 -2.31
N ILE A 195 3.19 19.11 -2.11
CA ILE A 195 4.01 18.68 -0.98
C ILE A 195 5.44 19.21 -1.11
N MET A 196 6.05 19.15 -2.31
CA MET A 196 7.38 19.70 -2.54
C MET A 196 7.40 21.23 -2.39
N GLY A 197 6.37 21.94 -2.86
CA GLY A 197 6.23 23.38 -2.66
C GLY A 197 6.15 23.74 -1.17
N TYR A 198 5.35 23.00 -0.40
CA TYR A 198 5.26 23.17 1.05
C TYR A 198 6.60 22.92 1.76
N VAL A 199 7.31 21.85 1.39
CA VAL A 199 8.64 21.52 1.96
C VAL A 199 9.67 22.60 1.62
N GLN A 200 9.69 23.12 0.39
CA GLN A 200 10.60 24.20 0.00
C GLN A 200 10.32 25.52 0.74
N ILE A 201 9.05 25.84 1.00
CA ILE A 201 8.67 27.02 1.79
C ILE A 201 9.18 26.87 3.23
N GLN A 202 9.00 25.70 3.85
CA GLN A 202 9.52 25.45 5.19
C GLN A 202 11.05 25.47 5.26
N SER A 203 11.74 24.93 4.25
CA SER A 203 13.21 24.95 4.20
C SER A 203 13.77 26.37 4.08
N LYS A 204 13.12 27.26 3.33
CA LYS A 204 13.52 28.68 3.22
C LYS A 204 13.30 29.47 4.50
N SER A 205 12.31 29.09 5.32
CA SER A 205 12.11 29.70 6.64
C SER A 205 13.21 29.35 7.65
N TYR A 206 14.08 28.39 7.33
CA TYR A 206 15.15 27.90 8.21
C TYR A 206 16.55 28.44 7.86
N SER A 207 16.72 29.15 6.75
CA SER A 207 17.99 29.80 6.38
C SER A 207 18.06 31.28 6.79
N ARG A 208 17.20 31.70 7.71
CA ARG A 208 17.21 33.03 8.35
C ARG A 208 17.35 32.87 9.85
#